data_AF-A0A8D8VDV5-F1
#
_entry.id   AF-A0A8D8VDV5-F1
#
_cell.length_a   1.000
_cell.length_b   1.000
_cell.length_c   1.000
_cell.angle_alpha   90.00
_cell.angle_beta   90.00
_cell.angle_gamma   90.00
#
_symmetry.space_group_name_H-M   'P 1'
#
loop_
_entity.id
_entity.type
_entity.pdbx_description
1 polymer ?
#
loop_
_entity_poly.entity_id
_entity_poly.type
_entity_poly.pdbx_seq_one_letter_code
_entity_poly.pdbx_strand_id
1 'polypeptide(L)'
;MRNFKSANEVYMHACECHCPVTPSQEIQCLWERCDAMRRKRFSHMTHLYDRHCNPDVLKMMAVRRKQLSLSGKTEIPPPTAPAPHPGYAPNAAFNAIKRHALEFVNPKELQDENEGPVTKSIRLTSSLILRNLVIYSNTCRRHLISYEPHLASVALSNVESSKTIAQVLFDMNDTQNR
;
A
#
# COMPACT_ATOMS: atom_id res chain seq x y z
N MET A 1 24.23 20.89 -7.28
CA MET A 1 23.16 19.99 -7.76
C MET A 1 23.23 18.70 -6.97
N ARG A 2 22.10 18.20 -6.45
CA ARG A 2 22.05 16.90 -5.76
C ARG A 2 21.95 15.80 -6.80
N ASN A 3 22.80 14.78 -6.69
CA ASN A 3 22.76 13.62 -7.58
C ASN A 3 21.95 12.50 -6.93
N PHE A 4 21.19 11.78 -7.75
CA PHE A 4 20.36 10.66 -7.33
C PHE A 4 20.83 9.38 -8.02
N LYS A 5 20.82 8.27 -7.29
CA LYS A 5 21.28 6.96 -7.77
C LYS A 5 20.18 6.21 -8.51
N SER A 6 18.91 6.54 -8.27
CA SER A 6 17.77 5.89 -8.91
C SER A 6 16.63 6.88 -9.19
N ALA A 7 15.75 6.50 -10.11
CA ALA A 7 14.51 7.24 -10.38
C ALA A 7 13.63 7.38 -9.13
N ASN A 8 13.61 6.34 -8.27
CA ASN A 8 12.84 6.37 -7.02
C ASN A 8 13.37 7.41 -6.04
N GLU A 9 14.69 7.57 -5.92
CA GLU A 9 15.27 8.61 -5.05
C GLU A 9 14.90 10.02 -5.54
N VAL A 10 14.80 10.24 -6.86
CA VAL A 10 14.33 11.51 -7.43
C VAL A 10 12.86 11.75 -7.03
N TYR A 11 12.01 10.74 -7.17
CA TYR A 11 10.59 10.83 -6.80
C TYR A 11 10.39 11.14 -5.31
N MET A 12 11.08 10.41 -4.43
CA MET A 12 11.02 10.61 -2.98
C MET A 12 11.45 12.03 -2.61
N HIS A 13 12.58 12.49 -3.15
CA HIS A 13 13.04 13.86 -2.95
C HIS A 13 12.01 14.90 -3.44
N ALA A 14 11.42 14.68 -4.62
CA ALA A 14 10.42 15.61 -5.16
C ALA A 14 9.18 15.67 -4.26
N CYS A 15 8.75 14.54 -3.73
CA CYS A 15 7.63 14.49 -2.79
C CYS A 15 7.96 15.16 -1.44
N GLU A 16 9.15 14.97 -0.90
CA GLU A 16 9.57 15.58 0.37
C GLU A 16 9.73 17.10 0.25
N CYS A 17 10.36 17.58 -0.82
CA CYS A 17 10.71 18.99 -0.97
C CYS A 17 9.62 19.82 -1.63
N HIS A 18 8.76 19.22 -2.48
CA HIS A 18 7.79 19.96 -3.29
C HIS A 18 6.34 19.62 -2.98
N CYS A 19 6.07 18.65 -2.10
CA CYS A 19 4.74 18.42 -1.55
C CYS A 19 4.73 18.80 -0.06
N PRO A 20 4.26 20.01 0.35
CA PRO A 20 4.08 20.35 1.76
C PRO A 20 2.99 19.51 2.44
N VAL A 21 3.15 19.21 3.73
CA VAL A 21 2.22 18.36 4.52
C VAL A 21 0.96 19.13 4.91
N THR A 22 1.00 20.46 4.85
CA THR A 22 -0.10 21.34 5.22
C THR A 22 -1.37 21.06 4.40
N PRO A 23 -2.48 20.58 5.00
CA PRO A 23 -3.64 20.04 4.28
C PRO A 23 -4.40 21.04 3.40
N SER A 24 -4.31 22.34 3.69
CA SER A 24 -5.11 23.38 3.05
C SER A 24 -4.50 23.92 1.76
N GLN A 25 -3.19 23.76 1.54
CA GLN A 25 -2.51 24.41 0.43
C GLN A 25 -2.60 23.58 -0.86
N GLU A 26 -3.13 24.18 -1.91
CA GLU A 26 -3.02 23.63 -3.26
C GLU A 26 -1.63 23.96 -3.82
N ILE A 27 -1.05 22.98 -4.52
CA ILE A 27 0.33 23.00 -4.98
C ILE A 27 0.30 23.07 -6.51
N GLN A 28 1.09 24.00 -7.06
CA GLN A 28 1.34 24.09 -8.49
C GLN A 28 2.68 23.41 -8.80
N CYS A 29 2.74 22.65 -9.89
CA CYS A 29 3.99 22.07 -10.35
C CYS A 29 4.94 23.15 -10.83
N LEU A 30 6.17 23.16 -10.31
CA LEU A 30 7.22 24.12 -10.65
C LEU A 30 8.24 23.54 -11.65
N TRP A 31 8.00 22.34 -12.16
CA TRP A 31 8.86 21.72 -13.16
C TRP A 31 8.81 22.54 -14.46
N GLU A 32 9.95 22.68 -15.14
CA GLU A 32 10.03 23.46 -16.38
C GLU A 32 9.00 23.00 -17.41
N ARG A 33 8.25 23.98 -17.96
CA ARG A 33 7.23 23.77 -19.00
C ARG A 33 6.13 22.77 -18.61
N CYS A 34 5.82 22.68 -17.32
CA CYS A 34 4.64 21.95 -16.85
C CYS A 34 3.37 22.81 -16.87
N ASP A 35 2.23 22.21 -16.53
CA ASP A 35 0.94 22.88 -16.45
C ASP A 35 0.80 23.74 -15.17
N ALA A 36 -0.07 24.75 -15.23
CA ALA A 36 -0.35 25.65 -14.11
C ALA A 36 -1.47 25.14 -13.16
N MET A 37 -1.88 23.87 -13.29
CA MET A 37 -2.99 23.33 -12.51
C MET A 37 -2.59 23.17 -11.04
N ARG A 38 -3.41 23.73 -10.15
CA ARG A 38 -3.26 23.61 -8.70
C ARG A 38 -3.89 22.30 -8.22
N ARG A 39 -3.15 21.54 -7.42
CA ARG A 39 -3.51 20.18 -6.99
C ARG A 39 -3.33 20.02 -5.48
N LYS A 40 -4.17 19.20 -4.85
CA LYS A 40 -3.95 18.75 -3.47
C LYS A 40 -2.75 17.79 -3.41
N ARG A 41 -2.13 17.66 -2.22
CA ARG A 41 -0.88 16.89 -1.99
C ARG A 41 -0.80 15.57 -2.74
N PHE A 42 -1.76 14.66 -2.53
CA PHE A 42 -1.74 13.34 -3.18
C PHE A 42 -1.86 13.42 -4.71
N SER A 43 -2.72 14.29 -5.23
CA SER A 43 -2.83 14.52 -6.68
C SER A 43 -1.53 15.09 -7.25
N HIS A 44 -0.84 15.97 -6.51
CA HIS A 44 0.46 16.48 -6.90
C HIS A 44 1.54 15.39 -6.89
N MET A 45 1.56 14.50 -5.88
CA MET A 45 2.48 13.36 -5.83
C MET A 45 2.29 12.42 -7.04
N THR A 46 1.05 12.05 -7.36
CA THR A 46 0.75 11.22 -8.54
C THR A 46 1.19 11.91 -9.83
N HIS A 47 0.90 13.21 -9.98
CA HIS A 47 1.36 13.99 -11.13
C HIS A 47 2.89 13.97 -11.27
N LEU A 48 3.63 14.15 -10.17
CA LEU A 48 5.09 14.08 -10.18
C LEU A 48 5.58 12.70 -10.62
N TYR A 49 4.97 11.62 -10.12
CA TYR A 49 5.30 10.25 -10.52
C TYR A 49 5.07 10.03 -12.01
N ASP A 50 3.88 10.35 -12.51
CA ASP A 50 3.49 10.04 -13.89
C ASP A 50 4.20 10.91 -14.93
N ARG A 51 4.37 12.20 -14.64
CA ARG A 51 4.81 13.19 -15.63
C ARG A 51 6.30 13.47 -15.61
N HIS A 52 6.94 13.35 -14.44
CA HIS A 52 8.31 13.84 -14.24
C HIS A 52 9.26 12.79 -13.69
N CYS A 53 8.76 11.92 -12.81
CA CYS A 53 9.54 10.93 -12.10
C CYS A 53 9.27 9.50 -12.56
N ASN A 54 8.66 9.33 -13.74
CA ASN A 54 8.34 8.01 -14.27
C ASN A 54 9.65 7.22 -14.46
N PRO A 55 9.80 6.04 -13.82
CA PRO A 55 11.07 5.34 -13.76
C PRO A 55 11.57 4.89 -15.12
N ASP A 56 10.68 4.46 -16.01
CA ASP A 56 11.03 4.00 -17.35
C ASP A 56 11.50 5.18 -18.21
N VAL A 57 10.79 6.31 -18.14
CA VAL A 57 11.16 7.54 -18.85
C VAL A 57 12.49 8.09 -18.34
N LEU A 58 12.69 8.15 -17.02
CA LEU A 58 13.95 8.62 -16.43
C LEU A 58 15.14 7.73 -16.82
N LYS A 59 14.96 6.41 -16.81
CA LYS A 59 15.98 5.46 -17.25
C LYS A 59 16.29 5.61 -18.73
N MET A 60 15.27 5.73 -19.57
CA MET A 60 15.40 5.97 -21.01
C MET A 60 16.17 7.28 -21.28
N MET A 61 15.83 8.36 -20.60
CA MET A 61 16.54 9.65 -20.73
C MET A 61 17.99 9.57 -20.24
N ALA A 62 18.28 8.79 -19.20
CA ALA A 62 19.65 8.55 -18.74
C ALA A 62 20.49 7.81 -19.80
N VAL A 63 19.93 6.77 -20.43
CA VAL A 63 20.58 6.04 -21.53
C VAL A 63 20.80 6.98 -22.73
N ARG A 64 19.79 7.78 -23.10
CA ARG A 64 19.91 8.76 -24.18
C ARG A 64 21.04 9.77 -23.94
N ARG A 65 21.15 10.33 -22.73
CA ARG A 65 22.27 11.23 -22.37
C ARG A 65 23.63 10.54 -22.51
N LYS A 66 23.73 9.27 -22.11
CA LYS A 66 24.94 8.47 -22.28
C LYS A 66 25.28 8.21 -23.77
N GLN A 67 24.29 7.92 -24.60
CA GLN A 67 24.51 7.74 -26.05
C GLN A 67 24.97 9.05 -26.72
N LEU A 68 24.32 10.17 -26.40
CA LEU A 68 24.69 11.49 -26.92
C LEU A 68 26.11 11.91 -26.52
N SER A 69 26.50 11.65 -25.27
CA SER A 69 27.86 11.98 -24.81
C SER A 69 28.96 11.13 -25.44
N LEU A 70 28.66 9.88 -25.84
CA LEU A 70 29.64 8.98 -26.46
C LEU A 70 29.72 9.11 -27.98
N SER A 71 28.59 9.28 -28.66
CA SER A 71 28.48 9.17 -30.13
C SER A 71 27.98 10.46 -30.80
N GLY A 72 27.48 11.44 -30.03
CA GLY A 72 26.86 12.66 -30.57
C GLY A 72 25.50 12.42 -31.27
N LYS A 73 25.07 11.17 -31.42
CA LYS A 73 23.81 10.75 -32.04
C LYS A 73 23.05 9.79 -31.10
N THR A 74 21.72 9.83 -31.18
CA THR A 74 20.82 8.97 -30.39
C THR A 74 19.63 8.54 -31.25
N GLU A 75 19.29 7.26 -31.22
CA GLU A 75 18.11 6.71 -31.89
C GLU A 75 16.86 6.79 -31.00
N ILE A 76 17.03 7.06 -29.70
CA ILE A 76 15.94 7.17 -28.73
C ILE A 76 15.14 8.47 -28.99
N PRO A 77 13.85 8.40 -29.38
CA PRO A 77 12.99 9.57 -29.62
C PRO A 77 12.78 10.41 -28.35
N PRO A 78 12.46 11.71 -28.47
CA PRO A 78 12.06 12.52 -27.31
C PRO A 78 10.74 12.02 -26.73
N PRO A 79 10.55 12.09 -25.41
CA PRO A 79 9.30 11.65 -24.79
C PRO A 79 8.17 12.55 -25.31
N THR A 80 7.12 11.93 -25.85
CA THR A 80 5.93 12.61 -26.32
C THR A 80 5.18 13.23 -25.14
N ALA A 81 4.69 14.46 -25.30
CA ALA A 81 3.83 15.07 -24.29
C ALA A 81 2.52 14.25 -24.22
N PRO A 82 2.07 13.82 -23.03
CA PRO A 82 0.80 13.14 -22.89
C PRO A 82 -0.34 14.07 -23.29
N ALA A 83 -1.39 13.46 -23.83
CA ALA A 83 -2.56 14.18 -24.32
C ALA A 83 -3.18 15.04 -23.19
N PRO A 84 -3.62 16.27 -23.51
CA PRO A 84 -4.33 17.11 -22.55
C PRO A 84 -5.65 16.41 -22.17
N HIS A 85 -5.75 16.01 -20.91
CA HIS A 85 -6.94 15.38 -20.36
C HIS A 85 -7.89 16.49 -19.88
N PRO A 86 -9.20 16.43 -20.18
CA PRO A 86 -10.18 17.37 -19.65
C PRO A 86 -10.29 17.15 -18.14
N GLY A 87 -9.61 18.02 -17.37
CA GLY A 87 -9.70 18.22 -15.93
C GLY A 87 -10.14 17.02 -15.07
N TYR A 88 -9.20 16.44 -14.32
CA TYR A 88 -9.55 15.48 -13.26
C TYR A 88 -10.38 16.15 -12.16
N ALA A 89 -11.46 15.49 -11.72
CA ALA A 89 -12.23 15.90 -10.56
C ALA A 89 -11.31 16.03 -9.31
N PRO A 90 -11.62 16.90 -8.32
CA PRO A 90 -10.73 17.19 -7.19
C PRO A 90 -10.25 15.96 -6.39
N ASN A 91 -11.01 14.87 -6.41
CA ASN A 91 -10.70 13.59 -5.75
C ASN A 91 -10.39 12.44 -6.72
N ALA A 92 -10.05 12.73 -7.98
CA ALA A 92 -9.84 11.69 -9.00
C ALA A 92 -8.75 10.70 -8.61
N ALA A 93 -7.64 11.18 -8.00
CA ALA A 93 -6.57 10.31 -7.51
C ALA A 93 -7.06 9.39 -6.37
N PHE A 94 -7.81 9.93 -5.41
CA PHE A 94 -8.42 9.13 -4.34
C PHE A 94 -9.39 8.08 -4.91
N ASN A 95 -10.20 8.47 -5.89
CA ASN A 95 -11.13 7.57 -6.56
C ASN A 95 -10.40 6.49 -7.38
N ALA A 96 -9.28 6.83 -8.02
CA ALA A 96 -8.43 5.88 -8.74
C ALA A 96 -7.78 4.89 -7.76
N ILE A 97 -7.20 5.37 -6.65
CA ILE A 97 -6.66 4.51 -5.59
C ILE A 97 -7.74 3.59 -5.04
N LYS A 98 -8.94 4.11 -4.73
CA LYS A 98 -10.06 3.28 -4.25
C LYS A 98 -10.45 2.19 -5.25
N ARG A 99 -10.40 2.48 -6.56
CA ARG A 99 -10.69 1.50 -7.61
C ARG A 99 -9.58 0.46 -7.73
N HIS A 100 -8.32 0.87 -7.78
CA HIS A 100 -7.17 -0.02 -7.96
C HIS A 100 -6.78 -0.80 -6.69
N ALA A 101 -7.02 -0.25 -5.51
CA ALA A 101 -6.79 -0.97 -4.25
C ALA A 101 -7.67 -2.23 -4.12
N LEU A 102 -8.87 -2.20 -4.70
CA LEU A 102 -9.76 -3.37 -4.76
C LEU A 102 -9.28 -4.45 -5.74
N GLU A 103 -8.34 -4.15 -6.65
CA GLU A 103 -7.72 -5.15 -7.52
C GLU A 103 -6.66 -5.97 -6.77
N PHE A 104 -6.02 -5.39 -5.74
CA PHE A 104 -5.03 -6.07 -4.88
C PHE A 104 -5.65 -6.73 -3.65
N VAL A 105 -6.88 -6.35 -3.31
CA VAL A 105 -7.63 -6.90 -2.19
C VAL A 105 -8.82 -7.62 -2.76
N ASN A 106 -8.69 -8.94 -3.02
CA ASN A 106 -9.83 -9.75 -3.42
C ASN A 106 -10.90 -9.67 -2.31
N PRO A 107 -12.05 -9.01 -2.53
CA PRO A 107 -13.06 -8.88 -1.48
C PRO A 107 -13.61 -10.23 -1.07
N LYS A 108 -13.45 -11.28 -1.89
CA LYS A 108 -13.81 -12.66 -1.55
C LYS A 108 -12.85 -13.33 -0.58
N GLU A 109 -11.59 -12.88 -0.50
CA GLU A 109 -10.64 -13.32 0.54
C GLU A 109 -10.87 -12.60 1.87
N LEU A 110 -11.48 -11.41 1.85
CA LEU A 110 -11.92 -10.67 3.04
C LEU A 110 -13.40 -10.89 3.40
N GLN A 111 -14.18 -11.52 2.52
CA GLN A 111 -15.55 -11.88 2.83
C GLN A 111 -15.49 -13.08 3.76
N ASP A 112 -15.75 -12.78 5.04
CA ASP A 112 -16.12 -13.80 6.00
C ASP A 112 -17.13 -14.76 5.38
N GLU A 113 -16.86 -16.04 5.57
CA GLU A 113 -17.86 -17.09 5.43
C GLU A 113 -19.11 -16.61 6.18
N ASN A 114 -20.24 -16.47 5.49
CA ASN A 114 -21.49 -16.07 6.14
C ASN A 114 -21.89 -17.17 7.12
N GLU A 115 -21.49 -17.03 8.38
CA GLU A 115 -21.76 -18.02 9.42
C GLU A 115 -23.25 -17.97 9.80
N GLY A 116 -23.95 -19.08 9.57
CA GLY A 116 -25.27 -19.29 10.14
C GLY A 116 -25.23 -19.29 11.68
N PRO A 117 -26.38 -19.10 12.37
CA PRO A 117 -26.44 -18.97 13.82
C PRO A 117 -25.84 -20.17 14.57
N VAL A 118 -25.97 -21.39 14.02
CA VAL A 118 -25.38 -22.59 14.60
C VAL A 118 -23.85 -22.56 14.50
N THR A 119 -23.31 -22.20 13.33
CA THR A 119 -21.86 -22.11 13.10
C THR A 119 -21.21 -21.07 14.01
N LYS A 120 -21.86 -19.91 14.19
CA LYS A 120 -21.41 -18.87 15.12
C LYS A 120 -21.27 -19.40 16.54
N SER A 121 -22.31 -20.05 17.04
CA SER A 121 -22.30 -20.65 18.39
C SER A 121 -21.18 -21.68 18.55
N ILE A 122 -21.03 -22.59 17.59
CA ILE A 122 -19.96 -23.62 17.61
C ILE A 122 -18.57 -22.96 17.65
N ARG A 123 -18.33 -21.96 16.80
CA ARG A 123 -17.03 -21.27 16.73
C ARG A 123 -16.73 -20.48 17.98
N LEU A 124 -17.72 -19.77 18.53
CA LEU A 124 -17.56 -19.03 19.78
C LEU A 124 -17.25 -19.98 20.94
N THR A 125 -18.02 -21.06 21.11
CA THR A 125 -17.76 -22.06 22.15
C THR A 125 -16.39 -22.71 21.98
N SER A 126 -16.02 -23.08 20.75
CA SER A 126 -14.69 -23.66 20.46
C SER A 126 -13.56 -22.70 20.83
N SER A 127 -13.72 -21.41 20.52
CA SER A 127 -12.72 -20.37 20.83
C SER A 127 -12.55 -20.17 22.32
N LEU A 128 -13.65 -20.19 23.09
CA LEU A 128 -13.61 -20.09 24.55
C LEU A 128 -12.94 -21.31 25.19
N ILE A 129 -13.24 -22.52 24.70
CA ILE A 129 -12.55 -23.75 25.12
C ILE A 129 -11.06 -23.64 24.80
N LEU A 130 -10.72 -23.21 23.59
CA LEU A 130 -9.34 -23.06 23.16
C LEU A 130 -8.56 -22.10 24.07
N ARG A 131 -9.18 -20.99 24.47
CA ARG A 131 -8.59 -20.04 25.42
C ARG A 131 -8.33 -20.67 26.78
N ASN A 132 -9.28 -21.42 27.33
CA ASN A 132 -9.08 -22.16 28.58
C ASN A 132 -7.91 -23.16 28.46
N LEU A 133 -7.85 -23.91 27.36
CA LEU A 133 -6.75 -24.85 27.13
C LEU A 133 -5.40 -24.13 27.01
N VAL A 134 -5.35 -23.00 26.31
CA VAL A 134 -4.15 -22.18 26.19
C VAL A 134 -3.72 -21.59 27.53
N ILE A 135 -4.63 -21.23 28.43
CA ILE A 135 -4.28 -20.72 29.76
C ILE A 135 -3.64 -21.83 30.61
N TYR A 136 -4.25 -23.02 30.64
CA TYR A 136 -3.90 -24.07 31.60
C TYR A 136 -3.00 -25.20 31.07
N SER A 137 -2.79 -25.32 29.75
CA SER A 137 -2.04 -26.44 29.14
C SER A 137 -0.88 -25.98 28.24
N ASN A 138 0.34 -26.22 28.72
CA ASN A 138 1.58 -26.03 27.95
C ASN A 138 1.62 -26.85 26.65
N THR A 139 1.12 -28.09 26.70
CA THR A 139 1.09 -28.98 25.53
C THR A 139 0.17 -28.43 24.45
N CYS A 140 -0.98 -27.88 24.83
CA CYS A 140 -1.90 -27.23 23.90
C CYS A 140 -1.24 -26.02 23.22
N ARG A 141 -0.57 -25.16 24.00
CA ARG A 141 0.15 -24.00 23.45
C ARG A 141 1.16 -24.41 22.36
N ARG A 142 2.02 -25.39 22.65
CA ARG A 142 3.01 -25.89 21.67
C ARG A 142 2.35 -26.43 20.41
N HIS A 143 1.23 -27.13 20.55
CA HIS A 143 0.50 -27.68 19.41
C HIS A 143 -0.15 -26.60 18.56
N LEU A 144 -0.62 -25.50 19.17
CA LEU A 144 -1.28 -24.41 18.45
C LEU A 144 -0.33 -23.49 17.67
N ILE A 145 0.99 -23.53 17.95
CA ILE A 145 1.97 -22.74 17.20
C ILE A 145 1.88 -23.01 15.70
N SER A 146 1.71 -24.28 15.28
CA SER A 146 1.57 -24.60 13.84
C SER A 146 0.28 -24.08 13.21
N TYR A 147 -0.71 -23.69 14.03
CA TYR A 147 -1.99 -23.15 13.60
C TYR A 147 -2.09 -21.63 13.75
N GLU A 148 -1.03 -20.97 14.23
CA GLU A 148 -0.97 -19.51 14.43
C GLU A 148 -1.41 -18.73 13.18
N PRO A 149 -0.98 -19.05 11.93
CA PRO A 149 -1.41 -18.28 10.76
C PRO A 149 -2.93 -18.32 10.53
N HIS A 150 -3.55 -19.46 10.81
CA HIS A 150 -5.00 -19.61 10.69
C HIS A 150 -5.74 -18.84 11.79
N LEU A 151 -5.27 -18.96 13.04
CA LEU A 151 -5.82 -18.20 14.16
C LEU A 151 -5.69 -16.69 13.93
N ALA A 152 -4.56 -16.22 13.39
CA ALA A 152 -4.36 -14.82 13.03
C ALA A 152 -5.33 -14.36 11.95
N SER A 153 -5.57 -15.19 10.93
CA SER A 153 -6.58 -14.91 9.90
C SER A 153 -7.98 -14.77 10.51
N VAL A 154 -8.35 -15.63 11.46
CA VAL A 154 -9.66 -15.56 12.14
C VAL A 154 -9.75 -14.36 13.09
N ALA A 155 -8.66 -14.01 13.77
CA ALA A 155 -8.61 -12.83 14.65
C ALA A 155 -8.78 -11.51 13.88
N LEU A 156 -8.32 -11.46 12.63
CA LEU A 156 -8.45 -10.29 11.74
C LEU A 156 -9.77 -10.25 10.97
N SER A 157 -10.58 -11.30 11.05
CA SER A 157 -11.88 -11.37 10.38
C SER A 157 -12.99 -10.77 11.25
N ASN A 158 -14.16 -10.53 10.67
CA ASN A 158 -15.31 -9.89 11.33
C ASN A 158 -16.29 -10.91 11.94
N VAL A 159 -15.81 -12.13 12.26
CA VAL A 159 -16.59 -13.15 12.98
C VAL A 159 -16.74 -12.83 14.47
N GLU A 160 -17.79 -13.36 15.10
CA GLU A 160 -18.09 -13.16 16.52
C GLU A 160 -16.97 -13.67 17.44
N SER A 161 -16.26 -14.71 17.01
CA SER A 161 -15.17 -15.32 17.76
C SER A 161 -13.82 -14.58 17.68
N SER A 162 -13.68 -13.61 16.77
CA SER A 162 -12.43 -12.91 16.45
C SER A 162 -11.71 -12.38 17.69
N LYS A 163 -12.44 -11.67 18.57
CA LYS A 163 -11.92 -11.12 19.82
C LYS A 163 -11.34 -12.20 20.75
N THR A 164 -12.02 -13.34 20.86
CA THR A 164 -11.57 -14.46 21.70
C THR A 164 -10.31 -15.10 21.10
N ILE A 165 -10.24 -15.26 19.78
CA ILE A 165 -9.05 -15.79 19.11
C ILE A 165 -7.85 -14.84 19.24
N ALA A 166 -8.05 -13.53 19.19
CA ALA A 166 -6.99 -12.56 19.47
C ALA A 166 -6.42 -12.73 20.90
N GLN A 167 -7.28 -13.01 21.87
CA GLN A 167 -6.84 -13.32 23.24
C GLN A 167 -6.09 -14.65 23.33
N VAL A 168 -6.55 -15.69 22.61
CA VAL A 168 -5.84 -16.97 22.49
C VAL A 168 -4.41 -16.76 21.97
N LEU A 169 -4.25 -15.99 20.89
CA LEU A 169 -2.94 -15.68 20.31
C LEU A 169 -2.04 -14.92 21.31
N PHE A 170 -2.60 -13.96 22.04
CA PHE A 170 -1.87 -13.25 23.09
C PHE A 170 -1.41 -14.18 24.22
N ASP A 171 -2.34 -14.97 24.79
CA ASP A 171 -2.06 -15.88 25.90
C ASP A 171 -1.06 -16.98 25.50
N MET A 172 -1.10 -17.43 24.23
CA MET A 172 -0.13 -18.35 23.64
C MET A 172 1.29 -17.79 23.64
N ASN A 173 1.47 -16.48 23.42
CA ASN A 173 2.77 -15.83 23.31
C ASN A 173 3.29 -15.26 24.65
N ASP A 174 2.42 -14.71 25.50
CA ASP A 174 2.80 -14.15 26.82
C ASP A 174 3.43 -15.23 27.73
N THR A 175 2.92 -16.45 27.67
CA THR A 175 3.41 -17.58 28.47
C THR A 175 4.64 -18.29 27.89
N GLN A 176 5.07 -17.97 26.67
CA GLN A 176 6.38 -18.43 26.16
C GLN A 176 7.54 -17.57 26.70
N ASN A 177 7.25 -16.34 27.13
CA ASN A 177 8.24 -15.38 27.63
C ASN A 177 8.40 -15.42 29.17
N ARG A 178 7.77 -16.38 29.85
CA ARG A 178 7.94 -16.69 31.28
C ARG A 178 8.61 -18.05 31.44
#